data_AF-A0A366M478-F1
#
_entry.id   AF-A0A366M478-F1
#
_cell.length_a   1.000
_cell.length_b   1.000
_cell.length_c   1.000
_cell.angle_alpha   90.00
_cell.angle_beta   90.00
_cell.angle_gamma   90.00
#
_symmetry.space_group_name_H-M   'P 1'
#
loop_
_entity.id
_entity.type
_entity.pdbx_description
1 polymer ?
#
loop_
_entity_poly.entity_id
_entity_poly.type
_entity_poly.pdbx_seq_one_letter_code
_entity_poly.pdbx_strand_id
1 'polypeptide(L)'
;MFLHVTDRPRPSGLLIGFGFAAAAVACLVAAALVPAGEPGARLVLVAVLVGGYAAAAADVPAALCTGLFAWLFVTGFLVNHAGHLVFSGVADLARLGVLVAAAAAGWVFGVLRAH
;
A
#
# COMPACT_ATOMS: atom_id res chain seq x y z
N MET A 1 33.34 -24.73 -12.97
CA MET A 1 32.10 -25.01 -12.21
C MET A 1 31.71 -23.73 -11.49
N PHE A 2 31.02 -22.82 -12.19
CA PHE A 2 30.51 -21.58 -11.60
C PHE A 2 29.16 -21.89 -10.96
N LEU A 3 29.09 -21.82 -9.64
CA LEU A 3 27.83 -21.90 -8.90
C LEU A 3 26.98 -20.69 -9.24
N HIS A 4 25.80 -20.95 -9.81
CA HIS A 4 24.72 -20.01 -10.00
C HIS A 4 24.19 -19.59 -8.61
N VAL A 5 24.79 -18.56 -8.02
CA VAL A 5 24.34 -17.91 -6.77
C VAL A 5 23.36 -16.81 -7.14
N THR A 6 22.10 -17.15 -7.42
CA THR A 6 21.05 -16.14 -7.64
C THR A 6 19.68 -16.57 -7.14
N ASP A 7 19.58 -17.21 -5.97
CA ASP A 7 18.30 -17.37 -5.28
C ASP A 7 18.43 -17.08 -3.78
N ARG A 8 18.83 -15.85 -3.44
CA ARG A 8 18.50 -15.35 -2.09
C ARG A 8 17.10 -14.76 -2.16
N PRO A 9 16.15 -15.21 -1.32
CA PRO A 9 14.89 -14.52 -1.13
C PRO A 9 15.19 -13.03 -0.90
N ARG A 10 14.48 -12.15 -1.61
CA ARG A 10 14.61 -10.70 -1.37
C ARG A 10 14.34 -10.48 0.12
N PRO A 11 15.20 -9.76 0.85
CA PRO A 11 15.00 -9.58 2.28
C PRO A 11 13.70 -8.79 2.49
N SER A 12 12.67 -9.42 3.06
CA SER A 12 11.33 -8.82 3.21
C SER A 12 11.37 -7.48 3.97
N GLY A 13 12.34 -7.29 4.88
CA GLY A 13 12.56 -6.00 5.55
C GLY A 13 12.83 -4.84 4.59
N LEU A 14 13.58 -5.07 3.50
CA LEU A 14 13.83 -4.05 2.49
C LEU A 14 12.55 -3.74 1.69
N LEU A 15 11.76 -4.76 1.36
CA LEU A 15 10.46 -4.60 0.69
C LEU A 15 9.45 -3.89 1.59
N ILE A 16 9.48 -4.10 2.90
CA ILE A 16 8.65 -3.34 3.84
C ILE A 16 9.04 -1.86 3.82
N GLY A 17 10.34 -1.56 3.81
CA GLY A 17 10.85 -0.18 3.70
C GLY A 17 10.42 0.51 2.41
N PHE A 18 10.52 -0.17 1.26
CA PHE A 18 10.01 0.35 -0.01
C PHE A 18 8.48 0.49 -0.01
N GLY A 19 7.77 -0.41 0.66
CA GLY A 19 6.32 -0.35 0.84
C GLY A 19 5.87 0.90 1.59
N PHE A 20 6.58 1.26 2.66
CA PHE A 20 6.36 2.52 3.37
C PHE A 20 6.52 3.74 2.43
N ALA A 21 7.62 3.79 1.68
CA ALA A 21 7.86 4.87 0.73
C ALA A 21 6.78 4.92 -0.38
N ALA A 22 6.39 3.77 -0.91
CA ALA A 22 5.33 3.65 -1.90
C ALA A 22 3.99 4.14 -1.37
N ALA A 23 3.63 3.81 -0.12
CA ALA A 23 2.42 4.31 0.52
C ALA A 23 2.44 5.83 0.69
N ALA A 24 3.58 6.42 1.07
CA ALA A 24 3.74 7.86 1.19
C ALA A 24 3.61 8.56 -0.17
N VAL A 25 4.28 8.03 -1.21
CA VAL A 25 4.18 8.53 -2.58
C VAL A 25 2.75 8.41 -3.11
N ALA A 26 2.06 7.30 -2.85
CA ALA A 26 0.67 7.12 -3.26
C ALA A 26 -0.25 8.19 -2.65
N CYS A 27 -0.04 8.52 -1.37
CA CYS A 27 -0.77 9.58 -0.70
C CYS A 27 -0.46 10.97 -1.28
N LEU A 28 0.81 11.26 -1.58
CA LEU A 28 1.21 12.51 -2.26
C LEU A 28 0.58 12.63 -3.64
N VAL A 29 0.61 11.56 -4.43
CA VAL A 29 0.01 11.51 -5.77
C VAL A 29 -1.51 11.74 -5.69
N ALA A 30 -2.19 11.07 -4.75
CA ALA A 30 -3.62 11.28 -4.54
C ALA A 30 -3.96 12.71 -4.07
N ALA A 31 -3.12 13.30 -3.20
CA ALA A 31 -3.30 14.67 -2.78
C ALA A 31 -3.10 15.68 -3.92
N ALA A 32 -2.14 15.42 -4.82
CA ALA A 32 -1.79 16.29 -5.93
C ALA A 32 -2.78 16.20 -7.11
N LEU A 33 -3.29 15.00 -7.41
CA LEU A 33 -4.10 14.76 -8.61
C LEU A 33 -5.61 14.82 -8.38
N VAL A 34 -6.07 14.57 -7.15
CA VAL A 34 -7.50 14.46 -6.85
C VAL A 34 -7.92 15.56 -5.87
N PRO A 35 -8.99 16.34 -6.15
CA PRO A 35 -9.48 17.36 -5.23
C PRO A 35 -9.83 16.82 -3.83
N ALA A 36 -9.71 17.67 -2.80
CA ALA A 36 -10.01 17.28 -1.42
C ALA A 36 -11.49 16.92 -1.18
N GLY A 37 -12.40 17.44 -2.02
CA GLY A 37 -13.83 17.13 -1.96
C GLY A 37 -14.20 15.71 -2.42
N GLU A 38 -13.24 14.92 -2.92
CA GLU A 38 -13.48 13.57 -3.47
C GLU A 38 -12.67 12.50 -2.70
N PRO A 39 -12.99 12.26 -1.41
CA PRO A 39 -12.22 11.32 -0.58
C PRO A 39 -12.28 9.88 -1.09
N GLY A 40 -13.36 9.48 -1.77
CA GLY A 40 -13.49 8.17 -2.40
C GLY A 40 -12.51 7.98 -3.56
N ALA A 41 -12.40 8.96 -4.46
CA ALA A 41 -11.46 8.90 -5.59
C ALA A 41 -9.99 8.88 -5.12
N ARG A 42 -9.67 9.66 -4.08
CA ARG A 42 -8.36 9.60 -3.40
C ARG A 42 -8.05 8.21 -2.86
N LEU A 43 -8.99 7.60 -2.15
CA LEU A 43 -8.83 6.25 -1.60
C LEU A 43 -8.63 5.21 -2.72
N VAL A 44 -9.41 5.28 -3.80
CA VAL A 44 -9.28 4.38 -4.95
C VAL A 44 -7.88 4.50 -5.57
N LEU A 45 -7.37 5.72 -5.78
CA LEU A 45 -6.05 5.90 -6.36
C LEU A 45 -4.95 5.33 -5.46
N VAL A 46 -5.02 5.57 -4.15
CA VAL A 46 -4.07 4.97 -3.20
C VAL A 46 -4.17 3.44 -3.22
N ALA A 47 -5.37 2.88 -3.24
CA ALA A 47 -5.58 1.44 -3.30
C ALA A 47 -4.98 0.81 -4.57
N VAL A 48 -5.14 1.45 -5.74
CA VAL A 48 -4.53 1.00 -7.00
C VAL A 48 -3.01 1.00 -6.90
N LEU A 49 -2.40 2.07 -6.39
CA LEU A 49 -0.94 2.17 -6.26
C LEU A 49 -0.37 1.17 -5.25
N VAL A 50 -1.06 0.96 -4.13
CA VAL A 50 -0.70 -0.05 -3.11
C VAL A 50 -0.81 -1.46 -3.70
N GLY A 51 -1.90 -1.76 -4.42
CA GLY A 51 -2.07 -3.05 -5.10
C GLY A 51 -0.99 -3.27 -6.17
N GLY A 52 -0.65 -2.23 -6.93
CA GLY A 52 0.45 -2.27 -7.91
C GLY A 52 1.80 -2.56 -7.28
N TYR A 53 2.10 -1.92 -6.14
CA TYR A 53 3.30 -2.22 -5.37
C TYR A 53 3.31 -3.68 -4.87
N ALA A 54 2.21 -4.14 -4.27
CA ALA A 54 2.09 -5.50 -3.76
C ALA A 54 2.27 -6.56 -4.87
N ALA A 55 1.75 -6.29 -6.07
CA ALA A 55 1.95 -7.12 -7.25
C ALA A 55 3.41 -7.18 -7.74
N ALA A 56 4.15 -6.09 -7.61
CA ALA A 56 5.58 -6.03 -7.96
C ALA A 56 6.47 -6.70 -6.90
N ALA A 57 6.12 -6.53 -5.62
CA ALA A 57 6.84 -7.11 -4.50
C ALA A 57 6.65 -8.63 -4.42
N ALA A 58 5.41 -9.11 -4.63
CA ALA A 58 5.00 -10.51 -4.50
C ALA A 58 5.39 -11.14 -3.13
N ASP A 59 5.43 -10.32 -2.08
CA ASP A 59 5.81 -10.70 -0.71
C ASP A 59 4.67 -10.34 0.26
N VAL A 60 4.13 -11.33 0.99
CA VAL A 60 2.96 -11.16 1.87
C VAL A 60 3.23 -10.13 2.97
N PRO A 61 4.33 -10.22 3.76
CA PRO A 61 4.61 -9.23 4.79
C PRO A 61 4.69 -7.81 4.24
N ALA A 62 5.41 -7.60 3.12
CA ALA A 62 5.52 -6.30 2.49
C ALA A 62 4.16 -5.78 2.00
N ALA A 63 3.33 -6.62 1.39
CA ALA A 63 2.00 -6.23 0.93
C ALA A 63 1.10 -5.75 2.09
N LEU A 64 0.99 -6.56 3.15
CA LEU A 64 0.14 -6.23 4.30
C LEU A 64 0.66 -4.99 5.06
N CYS A 65 1.97 -4.89 5.29
CA CYS A 65 2.57 -3.69 5.89
C CYS A 65 2.33 -2.44 5.03
N THR A 66 2.43 -2.55 3.70
CA THR A 66 2.15 -1.42 2.79
C THR A 66 0.70 -0.96 2.90
N GLY A 67 -0.26 -1.89 2.91
CA GLY A 67 -1.68 -1.58 3.12
C GLY A 67 -1.94 -0.87 4.45
N LEU A 68 -1.27 -1.33 5.52
CA LEU A 68 -1.35 -0.70 6.83
C LEU A 68 -0.75 0.71 6.84
N PHE A 69 0.44 0.91 6.27
CA PHE A 69 1.05 2.24 6.18
C PHE A 69 0.21 3.20 5.35
N ALA A 70 -0.34 2.73 4.23
CA ALA A 70 -1.25 3.51 3.42
C ALA A 70 -2.50 3.93 4.21
N TRP A 71 -3.06 3.04 5.04
CA TRP A 71 -4.20 3.38 5.89
C TRP A 71 -3.86 4.45 6.93
N LEU A 72 -2.69 4.36 7.57
CA LEU A 72 -2.22 5.38 8.52
C LEU A 72 -2.07 6.74 7.83
N PHE A 73 -1.50 6.77 6.63
CA PHE A 73 -1.31 8.01 5.87
C PHE A 73 -2.61 8.59 5.33
N VAL A 74 -3.52 7.75 4.81
CA VAL A 74 -4.83 8.20 4.35
C VAL A 74 -5.60 8.84 5.50
N THR A 75 -5.65 8.17 6.66
CA THR A 75 -6.37 8.68 7.84
C THR A 75 -5.72 9.95 8.39
N GLY A 76 -4.39 9.97 8.53
CA GLY A 76 -3.67 11.10 9.11
C GLY A 76 -3.59 12.34 8.20
N PHE A 77 -3.33 12.15 6.91
CA PHE A 77 -3.00 13.25 5.99
C PHE A 77 -4.10 13.57 4.97
N LEU A 78 -4.82 12.57 4.48
CA LEU A 78 -5.84 12.78 3.44
C LEU A 78 -7.23 13.05 4.03
N VAL A 79 -7.53 12.50 5.21
CA VAL A 79 -8.80 12.70 5.91
C VAL A 79 -8.68 13.80 6.96
N ASN A 80 -7.73 13.68 7.89
CA ASN A 80 -7.62 14.62 9.02
C ASN A 80 -6.76 15.85 8.75
N HIS A 81 -6.06 15.93 7.60
CA HIS A 81 -5.20 17.01 7.09
C HIS A 81 -4.07 17.55 8.00
N ALA A 82 -4.16 17.38 9.31
CA ALA A 82 -3.25 17.85 10.35
C ALA A 82 -2.31 16.73 10.85
N GLY A 83 -2.36 15.52 10.27
CA GLY A 83 -1.52 14.40 10.68
C GLY A 83 -2.00 13.69 11.95
N HIS A 84 -3.16 14.06 12.50
CA HIS A 84 -3.73 13.38 13.66
C HIS A 84 -4.35 12.04 13.25
N LEU A 85 -3.82 10.96 13.82
CA LEU A 85 -4.41 9.62 13.73
C LEU A 85 -5.54 9.50 14.76
N VAL A 86 -6.72 9.99 14.37
CA VAL A 86 -7.95 9.79 15.14
C VAL A 86 -8.74 8.68 14.48
N PHE A 87 -9.04 7.63 15.25
CA PHE A 87 -9.97 6.59 14.83
C PHE A 87 -11.40 7.09 15.04
N SER A 88 -12.05 7.43 13.94
CA SER A 88 -13.40 8.00 13.90
C SER A 88 -14.51 6.94 13.80
N GLY A 89 -14.14 5.65 13.70
CA GLY A 89 -15.08 4.52 13.73
C GLY A 89 -15.13 3.72 12.43
N VAL A 90 -16.34 3.32 12.02
CA VAL A 90 -16.57 2.34 10.94
C VAL A 90 -15.98 2.78 9.60
N ALA A 91 -15.98 4.08 9.29
CA ALA A 91 -15.41 4.60 8.05
C ALA A 91 -13.90 4.35 7.94
N ASP A 92 -13.15 4.44 9.05
CA ASP A 92 -11.72 4.15 9.06
C ASP A 92 -11.44 2.66 8.93
N LEU A 93 -12.29 1.82 9.54
CA LEU A 93 -12.21 0.38 9.37
C LEU A 93 -12.50 -0.05 7.92
N ALA A 94 -13.48 0.60 7.27
CA ALA A 94 -13.77 0.36 5.86
C ALA A 94 -12.57 0.73 4.96
N ARG A 95 -11.91 1.87 5.22
CA ARG A 95 -10.68 2.27 4.50
C ARG A 95 -9.55 1.27 4.69
N LEU A 96 -9.36 0.78 5.92
CA LEU A 96 -8.38 -0.28 6.20
C LEU A 96 -8.71 -1.54 5.40
N GLY A 97 -9.98 -1.97 5.42
CA GLY A 97 -10.45 -3.12 4.66
C GLY A 97 -10.18 -2.99 3.15
N VAL A 98 -10.47 -1.83 2.56
CA VAL A 98 -10.19 -1.56 1.14
C VAL A 98 -8.70 -1.66 0.83
N LEU A 99 -7.84 -1.05 1.63
CA LEU A 99 -6.39 -1.01 1.38
C LEU A 99 -5.73 -2.37 1.60
N VAL A 100 -6.15 -3.12 2.63
CA VAL A 100 -5.69 -4.49 2.86
C VAL A 100 -6.17 -5.42 1.75
N ALA A 101 -7.43 -5.30 1.31
CA ALA A 101 -7.95 -6.09 0.19
C ALA A 101 -7.21 -5.79 -1.12
N ALA A 102 -6.92 -4.52 -1.41
CA ALA A 102 -6.15 -4.13 -2.58
C ALA A 102 -4.71 -4.65 -2.53
N ALA A 103 -4.05 -4.57 -1.38
CA ALA A 103 -2.72 -5.13 -1.17
C ALA A 103 -2.72 -6.66 -1.34
N ALA A 104 -3.70 -7.36 -0.77
CA ALA A 104 -3.84 -8.80 -0.91
C ALA A 104 -4.12 -9.21 -2.35
N ALA A 105 -5.02 -8.52 -3.06
CA ALA A 105 -5.30 -8.77 -4.47
C ALA A 105 -4.07 -8.55 -5.35
N GLY A 106 -3.33 -7.45 -5.11
CA GLY A 106 -2.05 -7.17 -5.77
C GLY A 106 -1.04 -8.29 -5.53
N TRP A 107 -0.85 -8.71 -4.29
CA TRP A 107 0.03 -9.83 -3.95
C TRP A 107 -0.36 -11.13 -4.67
N VAL A 108 -1.65 -11.52 -4.62
CA VAL A 108 -2.16 -12.71 -5.33
C VAL A 108 -1.84 -12.63 -6.82
N PHE A 109 -2.12 -11.49 -7.46
CA PHE A 109 -1.77 -11.28 -8.87
C PHE A 109 -0.27 -11.40 -9.12
N GLY A 110 0.56 -10.83 -8.24
CA GLY A 110 2.02 -10.92 -8.31
C GLY A 110 2.54 -12.36 -8.24
N VAL A 111 1.96 -13.19 -7.37
CA VAL A 111 2.27 -14.62 -7.26
C VAL A 111 1.82 -15.37 -8.52
N LEU A 112 0.58 -15.14 -8.98
CA LEU A 112 0.05 -15.81 -10.18
C LEU A 112 0.85 -15.49 -11.44
N ARG A 113 1.36 -14.26 -11.58
CA ARG A 113 2.21 -13.84 -12.70
C ARG A 113 3.59 -14.51 -12.70
N ALA A 114 4.06 -14.99 -11.56
CA ALA A 114 5.37 -15.62 -11.42
C ALA A 114 5.35 -17.13 -11.69
N HIS A 115 4.16 -17.72 -11.89
CA HIS A 115 3.93 -19.11 -12.28
C HIS A 115 3.58 -19.20 -13.77
#